data_AF-A0A2G6DSS1-F1
#
_entry.id   AF-A0A2G6DSS1-F1
#
_cell.length_a   1.000
_cell.length_b   1.000
_cell.length_c   1.000
_cell.angle_alpha   90.00
_cell.angle_beta   90.00
_cell.angle_gamma   90.00
#
_symmetry.space_group_name_H-M   'P 1'
#
loop_
_entity.id
_entity.type
_entity.pdbx_description
1 polymer ?
#
loop_
_entity_poly.entity_id
_entity_poly.type
_entity_poly.pdbx_seq_one_letter_code
_entity_poly.pdbx_strand_id
1 'polypeptide(L)'
;MNRDEREIAINVNAVTGVAGRVRPGDRVDIYAVFGDVPGLPKSVKILVRDVRVVSIAGQQTVTQQGEDGITEAEVIPVTLALDTNNALSVTYAAAFALEVRLVALPTDVGVERGKEPQGYDASNLGGTAVKEQAR
;
A
#
# COMPACT_ATOMS: atom_id res chain seq x y z
N MET A 1 -19.57 11.29 6.66
CA MET A 1 -19.24 9.89 6.34
C MET A 1 -20.37 9.32 5.54
N ASN A 2 -20.07 8.71 4.39
CA ASN A 2 -21.07 7.91 3.68
C ASN A 2 -21.38 6.66 4.52
N ARG A 3 -22.61 6.13 4.43
CA ARG A 3 -23.06 5.00 5.27
C ARG A 3 -22.20 3.74 5.10
N ASP A 4 -21.49 3.64 3.98
CA ASP A 4 -20.67 2.49 3.59
C ASP A 4 -19.16 2.74 3.73
N GLU A 5 -18.76 3.89 4.26
CA GLU A 5 -17.38 4.24 4.57
C GLU A 5 -16.93 3.54 5.87
N ARG A 6 -15.68 3.07 5.90
CA ARG A 6 -15.01 2.41 7.00
C ARG A 6 -13.66 3.08 7.20
N GLU A 7 -13.32 3.35 8.46
CA GLU A 7 -12.00 3.83 8.82
C GLU A 7 -11.12 2.64 9.13
N ILE A 8 -10.04 2.47 8.35
CA ILE A 8 -9.09 1.37 8.53
C ILE A 8 -7.73 1.97 8.84
N ALA A 9 -7.16 1.56 9.96
CA ALA A 9 -5.78 1.87 10.33
C ALA A 9 -4.84 0.81 9.75
N ILE A 10 -3.82 1.25 9.03
CA ILE A 10 -2.74 0.40 8.53
C ILE A 10 -1.39 0.98 8.90
N ASN A 11 -0.42 0.10 9.13
CA ASN A 11 0.99 0.49 9.21
C ASN A 11 1.55 0.55 7.80
N VAL A 12 2.14 1.69 7.44
CA VAL A 12 2.84 1.84 6.17
C VAL A 12 4.32 2.07 6.44
N ASN A 13 5.16 1.61 5.51
CA ASN A 13 6.60 1.77 5.62
C ASN A 13 6.97 3.26 5.68
N ALA A 14 7.87 3.62 6.60
CA ALA A 14 8.39 4.98 6.75
C ALA A 14 9.28 5.45 5.57
N VAL A 15 9.62 4.56 4.63
CA VAL A 15 10.54 4.86 3.51
C VAL A 15 9.91 5.85 2.50
N THR A 16 10.21 7.12 2.76
CA THR A 16 10.41 8.24 1.82
C THR A 16 9.49 8.30 0.61
N GLY A 17 8.49 9.17 0.69
CA GLY A 17 7.67 9.60 -0.45
C GLY A 17 6.56 10.54 -0.02
N VAL A 18 6.16 10.42 1.24
CA VAL A 18 5.03 11.11 1.85
C VAL A 18 5.41 11.90 3.11
N ALA A 19 6.50 11.55 3.79
CA ALA A 19 6.93 12.16 5.05
C ALA A 19 7.05 13.70 4.91
N GLY A 20 6.03 14.40 5.41
CA GLY A 20 5.88 15.86 5.39
C GLY A 20 4.94 16.44 4.32
N ARG A 21 4.61 15.69 3.26
CA ARG A 21 3.72 16.17 2.17
C ARG A 21 2.26 15.76 2.32
N VAL A 22 1.95 14.59 2.89
CA VAL A 22 0.56 14.18 3.14
C VAL A 22 0.14 14.57 4.56
N ARG A 23 -1.06 15.13 4.66
CA ARG A 23 -1.69 15.61 5.88
C ARG A 23 -3.09 14.98 6.00
N PRO A 24 -3.66 14.93 7.22
CA PRO A 24 -5.08 14.63 7.37
C PRO A 24 -5.94 15.51 6.45
N GLY A 25 -6.84 14.88 5.69
CA GLY A 25 -7.66 15.53 4.67
C GLY A 25 -7.15 15.36 3.23
N ASP A 26 -5.86 15.08 3.04
CA ASP A 26 -5.31 14.83 1.70
C ASP A 26 -5.83 13.53 1.11
N ARG A 27 -5.66 13.39 -0.21
CA ARG A 27 -6.01 12.19 -0.96
C ARG A 27 -4.76 11.48 -1.49
N VAL A 28 -4.75 10.16 -1.37
CA VAL A 28 -3.65 9.29 -1.76
C VAL A 28 -4.15 8.10 -2.55
N ASP A 29 -3.28 7.49 -3.34
CA ASP A 29 -3.50 6.13 -3.82
C ASP A 29 -2.78 5.13 -2.92
N ILE A 30 -3.27 3.90 -2.92
CA ILE A 30 -2.73 2.79 -2.14
C ILE A 30 -2.18 1.74 -3.10
N TYR A 31 -0.88 1.52 -3.04
CA TYR A 31 -0.20 0.49 -3.84
C TYR A 31 0.21 -0.65 -2.91
N ALA A 32 0.13 -1.87 -3.42
CA ALA A 32 0.64 -3.06 -2.74
C ALA A 32 1.66 -3.78 -3.60
N VAL A 33 2.79 -4.11 -2.98
CA VAL A 33 3.86 -4.90 -3.57
C VAL A 33 3.69 -6.34 -3.09
N PHE A 34 3.42 -7.23 -4.02
CA PHE A 34 3.36 -8.67 -3.78
C PHE A 34 4.62 -9.30 -4.37
N GLY A 35 5.44 -9.90 -3.53
CA GLY A 35 6.57 -10.73 -3.94
C GLY A 35 6.58 -12.01 -3.10
N ASP A 36 7.34 -12.99 -3.56
CA ASP A 36 7.56 -14.28 -2.87
C ASP A 36 6.26 -15.07 -2.61
N VAL A 37 5.16 -14.77 -3.33
CA VAL A 37 3.93 -15.55 -3.28
C VAL A 37 4.10 -16.78 -4.19
N PRO A 38 4.07 -18.02 -3.66
CA PRO A 38 4.30 -19.21 -4.46
C PRO A 38 3.37 -19.29 -5.68
N GLY A 39 3.97 -19.39 -6.87
CA GLY A 39 3.24 -19.51 -8.12
C GLY A 39 2.74 -18.20 -8.75
N LEU A 40 3.01 -17.04 -8.12
CA LEU A 40 2.72 -15.73 -8.70
C LEU A 40 4.00 -14.93 -9.00
N PRO A 41 4.06 -14.20 -10.13
CA PRO A 41 5.16 -13.29 -10.39
C PRO A 41 5.17 -12.13 -9.38
N LYS A 42 6.37 -11.61 -9.10
CA LYS A 42 6.52 -10.37 -8.34
C LYS A 42 5.78 -9.26 -9.08
N SER A 43 4.89 -8.56 -8.38
CA SER A 43 3.99 -7.58 -8.98
C SER A 43 3.68 -6.43 -8.02
N VAL A 44 3.38 -5.27 -8.61
CA VAL A 44 2.86 -4.10 -7.92
C VAL A 44 1.44 -3.85 -8.41
N LYS A 45 0.48 -3.63 -7.51
CA LYS A 45 -0.90 -3.35 -7.87
C LYS A 45 -1.38 -2.06 -7.21
N ILE A 46 -2.15 -1.28 -7.94
CA ILE A 46 -2.93 -0.18 -7.38
C ILE A 46 -4.18 -0.83 -6.77
N LEU A 47 -4.29 -0.79 -5.45
CA LEU A 47 -5.45 -1.35 -4.74
C LEU A 47 -6.63 -0.40 -4.77
N VAL A 48 -6.38 0.86 -4.42
CA VAL A 48 -7.40 1.88 -4.30
C VAL A 48 -6.82 3.21 -4.72
N ARG A 49 -7.61 4.00 -5.45
CA ARG A 49 -7.26 5.37 -5.81
C ARG A 49 -8.08 6.37 -5.02
N ASP A 50 -7.57 7.59 -4.91
CA ASP A 50 -8.30 8.75 -4.39
C ASP A 50 -8.86 8.55 -2.97
N VAL A 51 -8.08 7.92 -2.10
CA VAL A 51 -8.46 7.62 -0.72
C VAL A 51 -8.15 8.81 0.18
N ARG A 52 -9.14 9.25 0.95
CA ARG A 52 -8.96 10.32 1.93
C ARG A 52 -8.23 9.80 3.16
N VAL A 53 -7.20 10.54 3.58
CA VAL A 53 -6.49 10.30 4.84
C VAL A 53 -7.29 10.93 5.98
N VAL A 54 -7.63 10.12 6.99
CA VAL A 54 -8.36 10.56 8.19
C VAL A 54 -7.38 11.08 9.24
N SER A 55 -6.35 10.29 9.55
CA SER A 55 -5.33 10.65 10.53
C SER A 55 -4.00 9.98 10.22
N ILE A 56 -2.94 10.62 10.70
CA ILE A 56 -1.56 10.13 10.61
C ILE A 56 -1.00 10.22 12.03
N ALA A 57 -0.54 9.10 12.56
CA ALA A 57 0.17 9.07 13.83
C ALA A 57 1.67 9.37 13.64
N GLY A 58 2.38 9.65 14.72
CA GLY A 58 3.84 9.76 14.68
C GLY A 58 4.48 8.44 14.26
N GLN A 59 5.73 8.51 13.79
CA GLN A 59 6.52 7.32 13.50
C GLN A 59 6.61 6.43 14.75
N GLN A 60 6.44 5.12 14.55
CA GLN A 60 6.53 4.11 15.58
C GLN A 60 7.53 3.03 15.16
N THR A 61 8.22 2.46 16.14
CA THR A 61 9.00 1.24 15.93
C THR A 61 8.13 0.06 16.29
N VAL A 62 7.93 -0.85 15.36
CA VAL A 62 7.22 -2.11 15.59
C VAL A 62 8.18 -3.27 15.49
N THR A 63 8.01 -4.23 16.38
CA THR A 63 8.76 -5.47 16.37
C THR A 63 7.99 -6.48 15.53
N GLN A 64 8.64 -7.00 14.48
CA GLN A 64 8.12 -8.05 13.62
C GLN A 64 8.89 -9.34 13.91
N GLN A 65 8.16 -10.45 14.01
CA GLN A 65 8.78 -11.76 14.16
C GLN A 65 8.73 -12.45 12.79
N GLY A 66 9.90 -12.60 12.18
CA GLY A 66 10.09 -13.32 10.92
C GLY A 66 10.73 -14.69 11.14
N GLU A 67 10.90 -15.44 10.06
CA GLU A 67 11.56 -16.75 10.08
C GLU A 67 13.02 -16.66 10.56
N ASP A 68 13.70 -15.54 10.28
CA ASP A 68 15.09 -15.28 10.67
C ASP A 68 15.24 -14.62 12.06
N GLY A 69 14.14 -14.45 12.80
CA GLY A 69 14.14 -13.90 14.16
C GLY A 69 13.33 -12.62 14.33
N ILE A 70 13.69 -11.83 15.33
CA ILE A 70 13.00 -10.58 15.68
C ILE A 70 13.65 -9.43 14.93
N THR A 71 12.88 -8.72 14.10
CA THR A 71 13.31 -7.51 13.40
C THR A 71 12.52 -6.31 13.88
N GLU A 72 13.15 -5.15 13.91
CA GLU A 72 12.47 -3.88 14.17
C GLU A 72 12.23 -3.17 12.84
N ALA A 73 11.03 -2.63 12.68
CA ALA A 73 10.63 -1.85 11.51
C ALA A 73 10.07 -0.50 11.95
N GLU A 74 10.51 0.56 11.28
CA GLU A 74 9.90 1.88 11.44
C GLU A 74 8.65 1.99 10.57
N VAL A 75 7.52 2.29 11.19
CA VAL A 75 6.24 2.40 10.52
C VAL A 75 5.53 3.70 10.90
N ILE A 76 4.64 4.14 10.03
CA ILE A 76 3.75 5.26 10.29
C ILE A 76 2.32 4.70 10.27
N PRO A 77 1.59 4.70 11.41
CA PRO A 77 0.18 4.32 11.42
C PRO A 77 -0.67 5.40 10.73
N VAL A 78 -1.47 4.99 9.76
CA VAL A 78 -2.35 5.88 9.00
C VAL A 78 -3.77 5.32 9.00
N THR A 79 -4.75 6.16 9.31
CA THR A 79 -6.17 5.83 9.19
C THR A 79 -6.72 6.38 7.88
N LEU A 80 -7.34 5.51 7.10
CA LEU A 80 -7.85 5.78 5.77
C LEU A 80 -9.37 5.59 5.73
N ALA A 81 -10.05 6.43 4.95
CA ALA A 81 -11.49 6.34 4.76
C ALA A 81 -11.80 5.58 3.46
N LEU A 82 -12.29 4.35 3.60
CA LEU A 82 -12.46 3.39 2.50
C LEU A 82 -13.92 2.92 2.42
N ASP A 83 -14.42 2.59 1.23
CA ASP A 83 -15.65 1.79 1.16
C ASP A 83 -15.41 0.34 1.63
N THR A 84 -16.49 -0.42 1.79
CA THR A 84 -16.42 -1.78 2.36
C THR A 84 -15.54 -2.75 1.55
N ASN A 85 -15.56 -2.70 0.22
CA ASN A 85 -14.77 -3.61 -0.62
C ASN A 85 -13.28 -3.24 -0.60
N ASN A 86 -13.01 -1.94 -0.64
CA ASN A 86 -11.67 -1.40 -0.55
C ASN A 86 -11.05 -1.64 0.83
N ALA A 87 -11.85 -1.55 1.91
CA ALA A 87 -11.42 -1.89 3.26
C ALA A 87 -10.93 -3.35 3.37
N LEU A 88 -11.66 -4.31 2.81
CA LEU A 88 -11.26 -5.72 2.77
C LEU A 88 -9.95 -5.92 1.99
N SER A 89 -9.83 -5.27 0.83
CA SER A 89 -8.66 -5.37 -0.05
C SER A 89 -7.41 -4.79 0.61
N VAL A 90 -7.54 -3.63 1.26
CA VAL A 90 -6.45 -2.97 1.98
C VAL A 90 -6.07 -3.76 3.24
N THR A 91 -7.04 -4.34 3.95
CA THR A 91 -6.77 -5.19 5.12
C THR A 91 -5.98 -6.43 4.72
N TYR A 92 -6.35 -7.08 3.61
CA TYR A 92 -5.61 -8.22 3.07
C TYR A 92 -4.17 -7.83 2.73
N ALA A 93 -3.98 -6.74 1.99
CA ALA A 93 -2.64 -6.30 1.62
C ALA A 93 -1.80 -5.88 2.83
N ALA A 94 -2.39 -5.22 3.83
CA ALA A 94 -1.68 -4.86 5.05
C ALA A 94 -1.18 -6.08 5.84
N ALA A 95 -1.85 -7.24 5.70
CA ALA A 95 -1.46 -8.48 6.35
C ALA A 95 -0.48 -9.34 5.52
N PHE A 96 -0.58 -9.30 4.19
CA PHE A 96 0.07 -10.30 3.32
C PHE A 96 0.93 -9.72 2.19
N ALA A 97 0.81 -8.43 1.87
CA ALA A 97 1.73 -7.81 0.93
C ALA A 97 3.09 -7.66 1.59
N LEU A 98 4.17 -7.76 0.80
CA LEU A 98 5.50 -7.44 1.29
C LEU A 98 5.59 -5.98 1.72
N GLU A 99 4.84 -5.11 1.03
CA GLU A 99 4.81 -3.69 1.32
C GLU A 99 3.50 -3.05 0.86
N VAL A 100 2.96 -2.15 1.68
CA VAL A 100 1.88 -1.23 1.31
C VAL A 100 2.43 0.20 1.30
N ARG A 101 2.20 0.91 0.18
CA ARG A 101 2.70 2.27 -0.07
C ARG A 101 1.54 3.24 -0.25
N LEU A 102 1.65 4.40 0.38
CA LEU A 102 0.78 5.55 0.10
C LEU A 102 1.45 6.44 -0.93
N VAL A 103 0.71 6.80 -1.97
CA VAL A 103 1.19 7.64 -3.06
C VAL A 103 0.44 8.96 -3.03
N ALA A 104 1.15 10.04 -2.72
CA ALA A 104 0.59 11.39 -2.70
C ALA A 104 0.22 11.84 -4.13
N LEU A 105 -0.93 12.48 -4.26
CA LEU A 105 -1.39 13.05 -5.52
C LEU A 105 -0.83 14.48 -5.71
N PRO A 106 -0.57 14.92 -6.96
CA PRO A 106 -0.25 16.32 -7.23
C PRO A 106 -1.41 17.24 -6.83
N THR A 107 -1.10 18.47 -6.38
CA THR A 107 -2.10 19.41 -5.84
C THR A 107 -3.03 20.02 -6.89
N ASP A 108 -2.81 19.76 -8.18
CA ASP A 108 -3.51 20.37 -9.33
C ASP A 108 -4.40 19.39 -10.11
N VAL A 109 -4.69 18.20 -9.59
CA VAL A 109 -5.34 17.17 -10.41
C VAL A 109 -6.87 17.25 -10.47
N GLY A 110 -7.38 17.90 -11.53
CA GLY A 110 -8.70 17.63 -12.11
C GLY A 110 -8.70 16.42 -13.05
N VAL A 111 -7.90 15.37 -12.76
CA VAL A 111 -7.38 14.48 -13.80
C VAL A 111 -8.26 13.26 -14.00
N GLU A 112 -8.70 13.04 -15.24
CA GLU A 112 -9.23 11.77 -15.72
C GLU A 112 -8.14 10.68 -15.63
N ARG A 113 -8.10 9.96 -14.51
CA ARG A 113 -7.09 8.92 -14.24
C ARG A 113 -7.50 7.51 -14.71
N GLY A 114 -8.61 7.39 -15.44
CA GLY A 114 -9.13 6.11 -15.92
C GLY A 114 -8.22 5.36 -16.91
N LYS A 115 -7.24 6.04 -17.52
CA LYS A 115 -6.28 5.45 -18.47
C LYS A 115 -4.98 4.97 -17.81
N GLU A 116 -4.81 5.20 -16.52
CA GLU A 116 -3.61 4.78 -15.82
C GLU A 116 -3.55 3.25 -15.67
N PRO A 117 -2.34 2.65 -15.78
CA PRO A 117 -2.16 1.23 -15.50
C PRO A 117 -2.68 0.87 -14.10
N GLN A 118 -3.31 -0.30 -13.97
CA GLN A 118 -3.79 -0.82 -12.68
C GLN A 118 -2.71 -1.55 -11.87
N GLY A 119 -1.57 -1.82 -12.48
CA GLY A 119 -0.46 -2.51 -11.85
C GLY A 119 0.71 -2.69 -12.81
N TYR A 120 1.78 -3.26 -12.28
CA TYR A 120 3.01 -3.57 -12.98
C TYR A 120 3.44 -5.00 -12.64
N ASP A 121 3.64 -5.82 -13.66
CA ASP A 121 4.15 -7.19 -13.54
C ASP A 121 5.64 -7.24 -13.93
N ALA A 122 6.43 -8.03 -13.22
CA ALA A 122 7.86 -8.17 -13.51
C ALA A 122 8.17 -8.66 -14.93
N SER A 123 7.25 -9.38 -15.60
CA SER A 123 7.40 -9.76 -17.02
C SER A 123 7.49 -8.57 -17.97
N ASN A 124 6.96 -7.40 -17.57
CA ASN A 124 7.07 -6.16 -18.35
C ASN A 124 8.50 -5.59 -18.36
N LEU A 125 9.41 -6.08 -17.51
CA LEU A 125 10.83 -5.70 -17.53
C LEU A 125 11.61 -6.40 -18.66
N GLY A 126 10.97 -7.27 -19.44
CA GLY A 126 11.60 -7.98 -20.55
C GLY A 126 12.44 -9.20 -20.14
N GLY A 127 12.37 -9.60 -18.86
CA GLY A 127 13.01 -10.81 -18.34
C GLY A 127 12.09 -12.03 -18.36
N THR A 128 12.64 -13.24 -18.53
CA THR A 128 11.89 -14.49 -18.36
C THR A 128 11.59 -14.70 -16.88
N ALA A 129 10.32 -14.87 -16.52
CA ALA A 129 9.92 -15.15 -15.14
C ALA A 129 10.57 -16.45 -14.65
N VAL A 130 11.57 -16.34 -13.78
CA VAL A 130 12.15 -17.50 -13.09
C VAL A 130 11.20 -17.84 -11.95
N LYS A 131 10.60 -19.04 -11.98
CA LYS A 131 9.84 -19.54 -10.84
C LYS A 131 10.80 -19.61 -9.65
N GLU A 132 10.52 -18.82 -8.63
CA GLU A 132 11.24 -18.87 -7.36
C GLU A 132 11.08 -20.30 -6.82
N GLN A 133 12.18 -21.04 -6.76
CA GLN A 133 12.15 -22.41 -6.23
C GLN A 133 11.83 -22.29 -4.75
N ALA A 134 10.71 -22.89 -4.33
CA ALA A 134 10.36 -23.02 -2.93
C ALA A 134 11.54 -23.66 -2.19
N ARG A 135 12.07 -22.95 -1.20
CA ARG A 135 13.15 -23.43 -0.36
C ARG A 135 12.59 -24.27 0.78
#